data_AF-A0A1T4KWQ4-F1
#
_entry.id   AF-A0A1T4KWQ4-F1
#
_cell.length_a   1.000
_cell.length_b   1.000
_cell.length_c   1.000
_cell.angle_alpha   90.00
_cell.angle_beta   90.00
_cell.angle_gamma   90.00
#
_symmetry.space_group_name_H-M   'P 1'
#
loop_
_entity.id
_entity.type
_entity.pdbx_description
1 polymer ?
#
loop_
_entity_poly.entity_id
_entity_poly.type
_entity_poly.pdbx_seq_one_letter_code
_entity_poly.pdbx_strand_id
1 'polypeptide(L)'
;MAEKISKNNKKRKSIKIIFLAIILLTLANLFAYPVVAAQAKIYLSLKYKESPTKFELVDHNQSHVRSKEYAVFFTQPVWIDFSFEYKYNDRLFFVNRDKGRFYDDYQLEDIENWCTEWLKENVDERIIGIDLDSDHIRKYQKEFNNRKLIENDTKEFLNYFFLYPYNDDYYCMASFYDESLIQDDDIKSEKKKLSNAIIKKLKIIGMTHTNIIYLSQKKHKEYKHIKGIDAWTTYYH
;
A
#
# COMPACT_ATOMS: atom_id res chain seq x y z
N MET A 1 27.53 41.29 34.27
CA MET A 1 28.33 40.84 33.10
C MET A 1 28.53 39.31 33.07
N ALA A 2 28.92 38.69 34.19
CA ALA A 2 29.18 37.24 34.28
C ALA A 2 27.98 36.32 33.93
N GLU A 3 26.75 36.69 34.33
CA GLU A 3 25.55 35.87 34.03
C GLU A 3 25.23 35.80 32.53
N LYS A 4 25.44 36.91 31.80
CA LYS A 4 25.22 37.01 30.34
C LYS A 4 26.25 36.17 29.57
N ILE A 5 27.49 36.11 30.05
CA ILE A 5 28.57 35.27 29.51
C ILE A 5 28.28 33.78 29.77
N SER A 6 27.82 33.43 30.98
CA SER A 6 27.42 32.06 31.34
C SER A 6 26.24 31.53 30.49
N LYS A 7 25.18 32.34 30.31
CA LYS A 7 24.04 32.02 29.42
C LYS A 7 24.48 31.82 27.96
N ASN A 8 25.35 32.68 27.43
CA ASN A 8 25.88 32.55 26.07
C ASN A 8 26.74 31.29 25.88
N ASN A 9 27.54 30.92 26.87
CA ASN A 9 28.35 29.68 26.82
C ASN A 9 27.49 28.41 26.90
N LYS A 10 26.43 28.40 27.72
CA LYS A 10 25.45 27.31 27.73
C LYS A 10 24.73 27.20 26.38
N LYS A 11 24.23 28.31 25.82
CA LYS A 11 23.58 28.35 24.50
C LYS A 11 24.51 27.85 23.37
N ARG A 12 25.78 28.28 23.35
CA ARG A 12 26.79 27.81 22.38
C ARG A 12 27.12 26.32 22.54
N LYS A 13 27.20 25.79 23.76
CA LYS A 13 27.38 24.35 24.02
C LYS A 13 26.16 23.55 23.53
N SER A 14 24.94 24.01 23.80
CA SER A 14 23.71 23.38 23.30
C SER A 14 23.64 23.35 21.77
N ILE A 15 24.02 24.43 21.09
CA ILE A 15 24.06 24.48 19.62
C ILE A 15 25.07 23.47 19.05
N LYS A 16 26.27 23.35 19.65
CA LYS A 16 27.27 22.35 19.22
C LYS A 16 26.78 20.91 19.38
N ILE A 17 26.07 20.61 20.47
CA ILE A 17 25.48 19.27 20.70
C ILE A 17 24.42 18.95 19.65
N ILE A 18 23.53 19.92 19.34
CA ILE A 18 22.53 19.76 18.27
C ILE A 18 23.20 19.53 16.93
N PHE A 19 24.24 20.31 16.60
CA PHE A 19 24.97 20.16 15.35
C PHE A 19 25.66 18.80 15.23
N LEU A 20 26.28 18.33 16.32
CA LEU A 20 26.90 17.00 16.38
C LEU A 20 25.85 15.88 16.24
N ALA A 21 24.68 16.02 16.86
CA ALA A 21 23.58 15.07 16.71
C ALA A 21 23.07 14.99 15.27
N ILE A 22 22.95 16.13 14.58
CA ILE A 22 22.58 16.18 13.15
C ILE A 22 23.64 15.49 12.29
N ILE A 23 24.93 15.73 12.54
CA ILE A 23 26.03 15.06 11.83
C ILE A 23 26.01 13.55 12.06
N LEU A 24 25.80 13.10 13.30
CA LEU A 24 25.74 11.67 13.61
C LEU A 24 24.52 10.99 12.98
N LEU A 25 23.37 11.67 12.95
CA LEU A 25 22.15 11.16 12.32
C LEU A 25 22.31 11.05 10.80
N THR A 26 22.91 12.07 10.16
CA THR A 26 23.19 12.05 8.72
C THR A 26 24.22 10.98 8.35
N LEU A 27 25.27 10.80 9.13
CA LEU A 27 26.25 9.71 8.93
C LEU A 27 25.61 8.33 9.14
N ALA A 28 24.79 8.15 10.18
CA ALA A 28 24.08 6.90 10.42
C ALA A 28 23.17 6.53 9.23
N ASN A 29 22.45 7.50 8.66
CA ASN A 29 21.63 7.27 7.47
C ASN A 29 22.46 6.91 6.22
N LEU A 30 23.62 7.53 6.03
CA LEU A 30 24.52 7.23 4.92
C LEU A 30 25.02 5.78 4.95
N PHE A 31 25.34 5.25 6.14
CA PHE A 31 25.76 3.85 6.30
C PHE A 31 24.58 2.87 6.39
N ALA A 32 23.40 3.31 6.82
CA ALA A 32 22.21 2.47 6.89
C ALA A 32 21.69 2.13 5.48
N TYR A 33 21.68 3.09 4.56
CA TYR A 33 21.12 2.89 3.22
C TYR A 33 21.67 1.65 2.49
N PRO A 34 23.00 1.47 2.31
CA PRO A 34 23.53 0.31 1.59
C PRO A 34 23.14 -1.02 2.23
N VAL A 35 23.09 -1.05 3.58
CA VAL A 35 22.69 -2.23 4.34
C VAL A 35 21.22 -2.55 4.12
N VAL A 36 20.34 -1.54 4.24
CA VAL A 36 18.90 -1.74 4.08
C VAL A 36 18.53 -2.07 2.63
N ALA A 37 19.20 -1.46 1.66
CA ALA A 37 19.04 -1.81 0.24
C ALA A 37 19.44 -3.26 -0.05
N ALA A 38 20.56 -3.74 0.53
CA ALA A 38 20.96 -5.14 0.42
C ALA A 38 19.94 -6.09 1.08
N GLN A 39 19.40 -5.72 2.24
CA GLN A 39 18.35 -6.48 2.91
C GLN A 39 17.07 -6.55 2.08
N ALA A 40 16.67 -5.47 1.42
CA ALA A 40 15.51 -5.45 0.51
C ALA A 40 15.69 -6.42 -0.66
N LYS A 41 16.88 -6.47 -1.28
CA LYS A 41 17.18 -7.46 -2.33
C LYS A 41 17.17 -8.91 -1.83
N ILE A 42 17.70 -9.16 -0.63
CA ILE A 42 17.65 -10.49 0.00
C ILE A 42 16.19 -10.89 0.24
N TYR A 43 15.37 -9.96 0.76
CA TYR A 43 13.94 -10.16 0.95
C TYR A 43 13.25 -10.59 -0.36
N LEU A 44 13.43 -9.82 -1.44
CA LEU A 44 12.84 -10.13 -2.75
C LEU A 44 13.33 -11.48 -3.29
N SER A 45 14.63 -11.74 -3.19
CA SER A 45 15.24 -13.00 -3.60
C SER A 45 14.61 -14.21 -2.91
N LEU A 46 14.42 -14.12 -1.59
CA LEU A 46 13.79 -15.19 -0.81
C LEU A 46 12.31 -15.37 -1.15
N LYS A 47 11.54 -14.28 -1.26
CA LYS A 47 10.09 -14.33 -1.54
C LYS A 47 9.80 -14.89 -2.94
N TYR A 48 10.54 -14.42 -3.94
CA TYR A 48 10.31 -14.78 -5.35
C TYR A 48 11.15 -15.97 -5.83
N LYS A 49 12.06 -16.49 -4.99
CA LYS A 49 13.03 -17.55 -5.34
C LYS A 49 13.88 -17.18 -6.55
N GLU A 50 14.38 -15.96 -6.55
CA GLU A 50 15.11 -15.36 -7.67
C GLU A 50 16.46 -14.81 -7.24
N SER A 51 17.39 -14.63 -8.19
CA SER A 51 18.69 -14.03 -7.87
C SER A 51 18.53 -12.56 -7.45
N PRO A 52 19.20 -12.10 -6.37
CA PRO A 52 19.22 -10.68 -5.97
C PRO A 52 19.67 -9.74 -7.10
N THR A 53 20.47 -10.23 -8.05
CA THR A 53 20.98 -9.45 -9.19
C THR A 53 19.92 -9.16 -10.26
N LYS A 54 18.80 -9.88 -10.27
CA LYS A 54 17.68 -9.61 -11.19
C LYS A 54 16.83 -8.40 -10.78
N PHE A 55 16.93 -7.97 -9.53
CA PHE A 55 16.23 -6.78 -9.02
C PHE A 55 17.13 -5.56 -9.20
N GLU A 56 16.83 -4.76 -10.22
CA GLU A 56 17.52 -3.52 -10.52
C GLU A 56 16.94 -2.41 -9.64
N LEU A 57 17.78 -1.77 -8.82
CA LEU A 57 17.34 -0.62 -8.01
C LEU A 57 17.28 0.60 -8.93
N VAL A 58 16.09 1.20 -9.04
CA VAL A 58 15.84 2.37 -9.89
C VAL A 58 15.97 3.65 -9.09
N ASP A 59 15.28 3.73 -7.95
CA ASP A 59 15.30 4.90 -7.07
C ASP A 59 15.01 4.49 -5.61
N HIS A 60 15.19 5.41 -4.66
CA HIS A 60 14.94 5.16 -3.24
C HIS A 60 14.66 6.43 -2.44
N ASN A 61 13.91 6.27 -1.34
CA ASN A 61 13.84 7.25 -0.28
C ASN A 61 14.67 6.83 0.93
N GLN A 62 15.35 7.80 1.52
CA GLN A 62 15.89 7.66 2.87
C GLN A 62 14.79 7.75 3.92
N SER A 63 15.04 7.11 5.07
CA SER A 63 14.20 7.29 6.24
C SER A 63 14.20 8.74 6.71
N HIS A 64 13.04 9.25 7.12
CA HIS A 64 12.86 10.64 7.50
C HIS A 64 11.69 10.81 8.49
N VAL A 65 11.65 11.95 9.16
CA VAL A 65 10.52 12.33 10.02
C VAL A 65 9.61 13.29 9.27
N ARG A 66 8.30 13.04 9.30
CA ARG A 66 7.28 13.92 8.74
C ARG A 66 6.26 14.31 9.82
N SER A 67 5.65 15.49 9.69
CA SER A 67 4.51 15.90 10.52
C SER A 67 3.21 15.30 9.98
N LYS A 68 2.47 14.59 10.83
CA LYS A 68 1.14 14.04 10.53
C LYS A 68 0.08 14.77 11.34
N GLU A 69 -0.89 15.36 10.67
CA GLU A 69 -2.06 15.96 11.32
C GLU A 69 -2.94 14.85 11.93
N TYR A 70 -3.34 15.01 13.19
CA TYR A 70 -4.23 14.08 13.89
C TYR A 70 -5.50 14.74 14.42
N ALA A 71 -5.52 16.07 14.45
CA ALA A 71 -6.71 16.91 14.65
C ALA A 71 -6.45 18.25 13.96
N VAL A 72 -7.50 19.02 13.71
CA VAL A 72 -7.40 20.33 13.06
C VAL A 72 -6.36 21.19 13.80
N PHE A 73 -5.29 21.58 13.09
CA PHE A 73 -4.14 22.33 13.60
C PHE A 73 -3.18 21.59 14.56
N PHE A 74 -3.35 20.29 14.77
CA PHE A 74 -2.45 19.49 15.61
C PHE A 74 -1.72 18.43 14.80
N THR A 75 -0.39 18.48 14.83
CA THR A 75 0.47 17.50 14.16
C THR A 75 1.36 16.75 15.15
N GLN A 76 1.61 15.48 14.87
CA GLN A 76 2.61 14.66 15.57
C GLN A 76 3.73 14.22 14.61
N PRO A 77 4.97 14.08 15.09
CA PRO A 77 6.04 13.52 14.28
C PRO A 77 5.79 12.03 14.03
N VAL A 78 5.93 11.60 12.78
CA VAL A 78 5.87 10.19 12.38
C VAL A 78 7.17 9.85 11.66
N TRP A 79 7.74 8.71 12.03
CA TRP A 79 8.91 8.15 11.36
C TRP A 79 8.47 7.37 10.12
N ILE A 80 9.05 7.73 8.98
CA ILE A 80 8.91 7.02 7.71
C ILE A 80 10.24 6.29 7.46
N ASP A 81 10.17 4.97 7.26
CA ASP A 81 11.36 4.14 7.01
C ASP A 81 11.74 4.16 5.52
N PHE A 82 12.80 3.43 5.15
CA PHE A 82 13.27 3.36 3.76
C PHE A 82 12.23 2.77 2.81
N SER A 83 12.17 3.33 1.61
CA SER A 83 11.48 2.76 0.46
C SER A 83 12.37 2.72 -0.77
N PHE A 84 12.08 1.78 -1.65
CA PHE A 84 12.90 1.49 -2.83
C PHE A 84 11.98 1.23 -4.02
N GLU A 85 12.34 1.78 -5.17
CA GLU A 85 11.75 1.42 -6.46
C GLU A 85 12.67 0.42 -7.16
N TYR A 86 12.13 -0.73 -7.53
CA TYR A 86 12.86 -1.77 -8.25
C TYR A 86 12.24 -2.02 -9.61
N LYS A 87 13.09 -2.41 -10.55
CA LYS A 87 12.70 -3.00 -11.83
C LYS A 87 12.97 -4.50 -11.84
N TYR A 88 12.00 -5.29 -12.27
CA TYR A 88 12.11 -6.73 -12.48
C TYR A 88 11.09 -7.19 -13.53
N ASN A 89 11.51 -8.00 -14.51
CA ASN A 89 10.66 -8.48 -15.62
C ASN A 89 9.85 -7.36 -16.30
N ASP A 90 10.51 -6.25 -16.62
CA ASP A 90 9.92 -5.06 -17.23
C ASP A 90 8.80 -4.38 -16.43
N ARG A 91 8.68 -4.70 -15.14
CA ARG A 91 7.78 -4.05 -14.19
C ARG A 91 8.55 -3.19 -13.21
N LEU A 92 8.03 -2.00 -12.94
CA LEU A 92 8.43 -1.16 -11.81
C LEU A 92 7.51 -1.46 -10.64
N PHE A 93 8.08 -1.54 -9.45
CA PHE A 93 7.35 -1.83 -8.22
C PHE A 93 8.12 -1.29 -7.02
N PHE A 94 7.42 -1.10 -5.92
CA PHE A 94 7.96 -0.55 -4.68
C PHE A 94 8.19 -1.63 -3.64
N VAL A 95 9.25 -1.44 -2.87
CA VAL A 95 9.54 -2.17 -1.65
C VAL A 95 9.63 -1.18 -0.51
N ASN A 96 8.75 -1.35 0.48
CA ASN A 96 8.67 -0.50 1.65
C ASN A 96 9.13 -1.25 2.89
N ARG A 97 9.91 -0.58 3.73
CA ARG A 97 10.22 -1.06 5.07
C ARG A 97 9.23 -0.48 6.07
N ASP A 98 8.70 -1.31 6.95
CA ASP A 98 7.81 -0.90 8.04
C ASP A 98 8.11 -1.73 9.28
N LYS A 99 8.47 -1.05 10.38
CA LYS A 99 8.86 -1.64 11.67
C LYS A 99 9.89 -2.78 11.50
N GLY A 100 10.88 -2.58 10.62
CA GLY A 100 11.96 -3.53 10.38
C GLY A 100 11.63 -4.70 9.45
N ARG A 101 10.42 -4.76 8.87
CA ARG A 101 9.99 -5.77 7.88
C ARG A 101 9.83 -5.12 6.52
N PHE A 102 10.01 -5.89 5.44
CA PHE A 102 9.83 -5.43 4.06
C PHE A 102 8.50 -5.91 3.50
N TYR A 103 7.91 -5.11 2.63
CA TYR A 103 6.66 -5.40 1.90
C TYR A 103 6.81 -4.85 0.48
N ASP A 104 6.14 -5.47 -0.49
CA ASP A 104 6.22 -5.03 -1.88
C ASP A 104 4.86 -5.11 -2.58
N ASP A 105 4.74 -4.39 -3.70
CA ASP A 105 3.57 -4.40 -4.57
C ASP A 105 3.85 -5.03 -5.95
N TYR A 106 4.90 -5.84 -6.09
CA TYR A 106 5.27 -6.47 -7.36
C TYR A 106 4.14 -7.32 -7.97
N GLN A 107 3.33 -7.95 -7.12
CA GLN A 107 2.21 -8.82 -7.54
C GLN A 107 0.88 -8.08 -7.68
N LEU A 108 0.85 -6.74 -7.58
CA LEU A 108 -0.40 -5.98 -7.57
C LEU A 108 -1.26 -6.23 -8.81
N GLU A 109 -0.69 -6.02 -9.99
CA GLU A 109 -1.40 -6.24 -11.26
C GLU A 109 -1.82 -7.71 -11.44
N ASP A 110 -1.00 -8.66 -11.01
CA ASP A 110 -1.34 -10.09 -11.12
C ASP A 110 -2.54 -10.44 -10.23
N ILE A 111 -2.55 -9.94 -8.99
CA ILE A 111 -3.65 -10.17 -8.02
C ILE A 111 -4.93 -9.48 -8.50
N GLU A 112 -4.85 -8.25 -9.01
CA GLU A 112 -6.01 -7.55 -9.59
C GLU A 112 -6.64 -8.36 -10.72
N ASN A 113 -5.83 -8.89 -11.62
CA ASN A 113 -6.28 -9.72 -12.74
C ASN A 113 -6.92 -11.02 -12.27
N TRP A 114 -6.26 -11.77 -11.38
CA TRP A 114 -6.82 -13.03 -10.87
C TRP A 114 -8.15 -12.80 -10.13
N CYS A 115 -8.22 -11.77 -9.30
CA CYS A 115 -9.43 -11.39 -8.58
C CYS A 115 -10.57 -11.02 -9.54
N THR A 116 -10.27 -10.24 -10.58
CA THR A 116 -11.25 -9.81 -11.58
C THR A 116 -11.81 -11.01 -12.35
N GLU A 117 -10.95 -11.89 -12.86
CA GLU A 117 -11.39 -13.09 -13.58
C GLU A 117 -12.17 -14.04 -12.68
N TRP A 118 -11.73 -14.27 -11.45
CA TRP A 118 -12.47 -15.09 -10.50
C TRP A 118 -13.87 -14.53 -10.25
N LEU A 119 -14.00 -13.21 -10.05
CA LEU A 119 -15.30 -12.56 -9.85
C LEU A 119 -16.20 -12.67 -11.10
N LYS A 120 -15.64 -12.50 -12.30
CA LYS A 120 -16.40 -12.68 -13.55
C LYS A 120 -16.97 -14.09 -13.69
N GLU A 121 -16.14 -15.10 -13.46
CA GLU A 121 -16.52 -16.50 -13.61
C GLU A 121 -17.50 -16.96 -12.53
N ASN A 122 -17.38 -16.42 -11.31
CA ASN A 122 -18.10 -16.94 -10.15
C ASN A 122 -19.30 -16.08 -9.72
N VAL A 123 -19.34 -14.81 -10.12
CA VAL A 123 -20.34 -13.83 -9.66
C VAL A 123 -21.13 -13.27 -10.84
N ASP A 124 -20.50 -12.50 -11.73
CA ASP A 124 -21.16 -11.86 -12.87
C ASP A 124 -20.13 -11.38 -13.90
N GLU A 125 -20.32 -11.74 -15.18
CA GLU A 125 -19.40 -11.40 -16.27
C GLU A 125 -19.24 -9.89 -16.53
N ARG A 126 -20.19 -9.08 -16.05
CA ARG A 126 -20.14 -7.61 -16.15
C ARG A 126 -19.14 -6.99 -15.18
N ILE A 127 -18.59 -7.75 -14.24
CA ILE A 127 -17.49 -7.29 -13.40
C ILE A 127 -16.27 -7.07 -14.31
N ILE A 128 -15.62 -5.92 -14.19
CA ILE A 128 -14.52 -5.50 -15.07
C ILE A 128 -13.25 -5.11 -14.32
N GLY A 129 -13.24 -5.21 -12.99
CA GLY A 129 -12.06 -4.85 -12.23
C GLY A 129 -12.27 -4.94 -10.73
N ILE A 130 -11.16 -5.04 -10.03
CA ILE A 130 -11.03 -4.78 -8.60
C ILE A 130 -10.08 -3.60 -8.46
N ASP A 131 -10.36 -2.68 -7.53
CA ASP A 131 -9.48 -1.53 -7.30
C ASP A 131 -8.58 -1.82 -6.11
N LEU A 132 -7.33 -2.23 -6.38
CA LEU A 132 -6.34 -2.47 -5.34
C LEU A 132 -5.32 -1.34 -5.31
N ASP A 133 -4.63 -1.22 -4.17
CA ASP A 133 -3.44 -0.39 -4.04
C ASP A 133 -2.39 -1.16 -3.24
N SER A 134 -1.18 -0.59 -3.15
CA SER A 134 -0.06 -1.19 -2.43
C SER A 134 -0.38 -1.42 -0.95
N ASP A 135 -1.28 -0.65 -0.34
CA ASP A 135 -1.65 -0.77 1.06
C ASP A 135 -2.55 -1.98 1.33
N HIS A 136 -3.48 -2.30 0.42
CA HIS A 136 -4.27 -3.53 0.48
C HIS A 136 -3.38 -4.76 0.47
N ILE A 137 -2.41 -4.80 -0.43
CA ILE A 137 -1.47 -5.93 -0.53
C ILE A 137 -0.57 -5.99 0.69
N ARG A 138 -0.06 -4.86 1.17
CA ARG A 138 0.77 -4.81 2.38
C ARG A 138 0.02 -5.34 3.60
N LYS A 139 -1.24 -4.94 3.80
CA LYS A 139 -2.10 -5.45 4.90
C LYS A 139 -2.24 -6.96 4.82
N TYR A 140 -2.56 -7.49 3.64
CA TYR A 140 -2.61 -8.93 3.42
C TYR A 140 -1.24 -9.59 3.73
N GLN A 141 -0.13 -9.04 3.24
CA GLN A 141 1.21 -9.56 3.52
C GLN A 141 1.56 -9.57 5.02
N LYS A 142 1.07 -8.58 5.80
CA LYS A 142 1.26 -8.56 7.26
C LYS A 142 0.55 -9.71 7.96
N GLU A 143 -0.67 -10.02 7.55
CA GLU A 143 -1.48 -11.08 8.14
C GLU A 143 -1.04 -12.48 7.68
N PHE A 144 -0.59 -12.61 6.43
CA PHE A 144 -0.29 -13.91 5.79
C PHE A 144 1.22 -14.14 5.57
N ASN A 145 2.06 -13.63 6.49
CA ASN A 145 3.51 -13.86 6.53
C ASN A 145 4.27 -13.55 5.23
N ASN A 146 3.75 -12.60 4.44
CA ASN A 146 4.41 -12.06 3.26
C ASN A 146 4.84 -13.12 2.22
N ARG A 147 4.09 -14.22 2.14
CA ARG A 147 4.31 -15.26 1.13
C ARG A 147 4.03 -14.72 -0.27
N LYS A 148 4.70 -15.27 -1.28
CA LYS A 148 4.33 -15.05 -2.69
C LYS A 148 2.96 -15.66 -2.94
N LEU A 149 2.07 -14.90 -3.56
CA LEU A 149 0.74 -15.36 -3.97
C LEU A 149 0.78 -16.05 -5.33
N ILE A 150 -0.11 -17.01 -5.51
CA ILE A 150 -0.42 -17.64 -6.80
C ILE A 150 -1.92 -17.53 -7.08
N GLU A 151 -2.33 -17.77 -8.32
CA GLU A 151 -3.74 -17.70 -8.74
C GLU A 151 -4.70 -18.53 -7.86
N ASN A 152 -4.26 -19.69 -7.37
CA ASN A 152 -5.08 -20.51 -6.46
C ASN A 152 -5.38 -19.83 -5.10
N ASP A 153 -4.61 -18.81 -4.72
CA ASP A 153 -4.83 -18.03 -3.49
C ASP A 153 -5.89 -16.94 -3.67
N THR A 154 -6.37 -16.69 -4.89
CA THR A 154 -7.28 -15.59 -5.22
C THR A 154 -8.51 -15.53 -4.31
N LYS A 155 -9.13 -16.67 -4.05
CA LYS A 155 -10.32 -16.72 -3.18
C LYS A 155 -10.00 -16.35 -1.73
N GLU A 156 -8.84 -16.72 -1.22
CA GLU A 156 -8.38 -16.34 0.12
C GLU A 156 -8.13 -14.84 0.18
N PHE A 157 -7.44 -14.30 -0.82
CA PHE A 157 -7.19 -12.86 -0.91
C PHE A 157 -8.50 -12.06 -0.99
N LEU A 158 -9.42 -12.42 -1.88
CA LEU A 158 -10.73 -11.78 -2.00
C LEU A 158 -11.50 -11.81 -0.68
N ASN A 159 -11.50 -12.95 0.01
CA ASN A 159 -12.17 -13.06 1.31
C ASN A 159 -11.58 -12.09 2.33
N TYR A 160 -10.26 -12.03 2.44
CA TYR A 160 -9.59 -11.06 3.31
C TYR A 160 -9.89 -9.61 2.93
N PHE A 161 -9.78 -9.29 1.64
CA PHE A 161 -9.98 -7.95 1.10
C PHE A 161 -11.38 -7.40 1.38
N PHE A 162 -12.43 -8.20 1.15
CA PHE A 162 -13.81 -7.78 1.43
C PHE A 162 -14.18 -7.82 2.93
N LEU A 163 -13.53 -8.65 3.74
CA LEU A 163 -13.76 -8.72 5.20
C LEU A 163 -13.16 -7.55 5.97
N TYR A 164 -12.01 -7.06 5.52
CA TYR A 164 -11.25 -6.02 6.21
C TYR A 164 -11.13 -4.78 5.33
N PRO A 165 -12.26 -4.10 5.03
CA PRO A 165 -12.25 -2.85 4.29
C PRO A 165 -11.35 -1.82 4.98
N TYR A 166 -10.84 -0.88 4.18
CA TYR A 166 -10.25 0.34 4.73
C TYR A 166 -11.24 1.01 5.70
N ASN A 167 -10.74 1.68 6.74
CA ASN A 167 -11.52 2.30 7.82
C ASN A 167 -12.48 3.42 7.37
N ASP A 168 -12.76 3.55 6.08
CA ASP A 168 -13.66 4.54 5.51
C ASP A 168 -14.83 3.82 4.82
N ASP A 169 -16.05 4.21 5.18
CA ASP A 169 -17.34 3.73 4.66
C ASP A 169 -17.54 3.88 3.12
N TYR A 170 -16.51 4.26 2.37
CA TYR A 170 -16.63 4.88 1.04
C TYR A 170 -15.92 4.17 -0.11
N TYR A 171 -15.08 3.16 0.13
CA TYR A 171 -14.36 2.51 -0.97
C TYR A 171 -15.16 1.34 -1.55
N CYS A 172 -15.75 1.56 -2.72
CA CYS A 172 -16.21 0.47 -3.57
C CYS A 172 -14.99 -0.34 -4.02
N MET A 173 -15.07 -1.65 -3.87
CA MET A 173 -13.93 -2.56 -3.97
C MET A 173 -13.81 -3.22 -5.35
N ALA A 174 -14.94 -3.51 -5.99
CA ALA A 174 -15.01 -4.04 -7.34
C ALA A 174 -15.81 -3.11 -8.25
N SER A 175 -15.51 -3.16 -9.55
CA SER A 175 -16.20 -2.38 -10.58
C SER A 175 -16.93 -3.30 -11.56
N PHE A 176 -18.13 -2.90 -11.96
CA PHE A 176 -18.88 -3.55 -13.05
C PHE A 176 -19.27 -2.53 -14.12
N TYR A 177 -19.58 -2.99 -15.32
CA TYR A 177 -20.00 -2.15 -16.43
C TYR A 177 -21.25 -2.72 -17.10
N ASP A 178 -22.28 -1.89 -17.22
CA ASP A 178 -23.52 -2.22 -17.92
C ASP A 178 -24.13 -0.95 -18.52
N GLU A 179 -24.10 -0.84 -19.84
CA GLU A 179 -24.60 0.33 -20.57
C GLU A 179 -26.13 0.49 -20.52
N SER A 180 -26.85 -0.58 -20.15
CA SER A 180 -28.32 -0.55 -20.05
C SER A 180 -28.82 0.12 -18.78
N LEU A 181 -27.97 0.23 -17.75
CA LEU A 181 -28.32 0.83 -16.47
C LEU A 181 -28.19 2.36 -16.53
N ILE A 182 -29.31 3.02 -16.83
CA ILE A 182 -29.37 4.49 -16.98
C ILE A 182 -30.00 5.15 -15.75
N GLN A 183 -30.90 4.44 -15.04
CA GLN A 183 -31.63 5.01 -13.90
C GLN A 183 -30.93 4.71 -12.56
N ASP A 184 -30.88 5.71 -11.68
CA ASP A 184 -30.21 5.61 -10.37
C ASP A 184 -30.73 4.46 -9.50
N ASP A 185 -32.04 4.19 -9.52
CA ASP A 185 -32.63 3.15 -8.69
C ASP A 185 -32.33 1.74 -9.22
N ASP A 186 -32.25 1.58 -10.55
CA ASP A 186 -31.78 0.34 -11.18
C ASP A 186 -30.31 0.08 -10.84
N ILE A 187 -29.48 1.12 -10.89
CA ILE A 187 -28.06 1.05 -10.49
C ILE A 187 -27.93 0.62 -9.03
N LYS A 188 -28.67 1.24 -8.11
CA LYS A 188 -28.64 0.88 -6.68
C LYS A 188 -29.09 -0.57 -6.47
N SER A 189 -30.17 -0.98 -7.14
CA SER A 189 -30.70 -2.34 -7.07
C SER A 189 -29.66 -3.36 -7.54
N GLU A 190 -29.02 -3.11 -8.69
CA GLU A 190 -28.05 -4.02 -9.26
C GLU A 190 -26.76 -4.09 -8.44
N LYS A 191 -26.26 -2.94 -7.94
CA LYS A 191 -25.14 -2.90 -6.99
C LYS A 191 -25.40 -3.78 -5.77
N LYS A 192 -26.59 -3.68 -5.17
CA LYS A 192 -26.98 -4.49 -4.01
C LYS A 192 -27.03 -5.98 -4.36
N LYS A 193 -27.59 -6.34 -5.51
CA LYS A 193 -27.67 -7.72 -6.00
C LYS A 193 -26.28 -8.32 -6.18
N LEU A 194 -25.38 -7.61 -6.86
CA LEU A 194 -24.02 -8.06 -7.10
C LEU A 194 -23.21 -8.15 -5.79
N SER A 195 -23.32 -7.17 -4.89
CA SER A 195 -22.69 -7.22 -3.56
C SER A 195 -23.11 -8.48 -2.78
N ASN A 196 -24.41 -8.78 -2.77
CA ASN A 196 -24.93 -9.98 -2.12
C ASN A 196 -24.41 -11.28 -2.76
N ALA A 197 -24.24 -11.28 -4.09
CA ALA A 197 -23.69 -12.42 -4.81
C ALA A 197 -22.22 -12.67 -4.44
N ILE A 198 -21.39 -11.62 -4.34
CA ILE A 198 -20.00 -11.70 -3.84
C ILE A 198 -19.97 -12.29 -2.43
N ILE A 199 -20.73 -11.69 -1.49
CA ILE A 199 -20.81 -12.14 -0.09
C ILE A 199 -21.16 -13.63 -0.01
N LYS A 200 -22.18 -14.06 -0.78
CA LYS A 200 -22.62 -15.45 -0.82
C LYS A 200 -21.54 -16.39 -1.37
N LYS A 201 -20.85 -16.01 -2.45
CA LYS A 201 -19.84 -16.85 -3.12
C LYS A 201 -18.57 -16.99 -2.29
N LEU A 202 -18.16 -15.91 -1.61
CA LEU A 202 -17.02 -15.91 -0.70
C LEU A 202 -17.36 -16.42 0.70
N LYS A 203 -18.65 -16.61 1.01
CA LYS A 203 -19.15 -17.03 2.33
C LYS A 203 -18.72 -16.07 3.44
N ILE A 204 -18.77 -14.76 3.16
CA ILE A 204 -18.36 -13.72 4.10
C ILE A 204 -19.43 -13.61 5.20
N ILE A 205 -19.02 -13.72 6.46
CA ILE A 205 -19.87 -13.60 7.64
C ILE A 205 -19.48 -12.34 8.41
N GLY A 206 -20.48 -11.57 8.87
CA GLY A 206 -20.25 -10.40 9.73
C GLY A 206 -19.88 -9.11 9.00
N MET A 207 -20.05 -9.05 7.68
CA MET A 207 -19.85 -7.81 6.92
C MET A 207 -20.89 -6.75 7.33
N THR A 208 -20.42 -5.58 7.74
CA THR A 208 -21.26 -4.43 8.14
C THR A 208 -21.55 -3.46 7.00
N HIS A 209 -20.77 -3.51 5.92
CA HIS A 209 -20.89 -2.62 4.76
C HIS A 209 -21.44 -3.38 3.55
N THR A 210 -22.32 -2.79 2.75
CA THR A 210 -22.97 -3.46 1.60
C THR A 210 -22.61 -2.85 0.25
N ASN A 211 -21.90 -1.72 0.24
CA ASN A 211 -21.50 -1.01 -0.98
C ASN A 211 -20.09 -1.41 -1.43
N ILE A 212 -19.89 -2.69 -1.73
CA ILE A 212 -18.59 -3.23 -2.18
C ILE A 212 -18.38 -3.14 -3.70
N ILE A 213 -19.38 -2.66 -4.44
CA ILE A 213 -19.33 -2.57 -5.90
C ILE A 213 -19.59 -1.14 -6.37
N TYR A 214 -18.91 -0.74 -7.44
CA TYR A 214 -19.09 0.51 -8.17
C TYR A 214 -19.53 0.23 -9.63
N LEU A 215 -20.47 1.03 -10.15
CA LEU A 215 -20.76 1.02 -11.58
C LEU A 215 -19.73 1.90 -12.27
N SER A 216 -18.87 1.28 -13.08
CA SER A 216 -17.96 1.99 -13.97
C SER A 216 -18.72 2.59 -15.15
N GLN A 217 -18.37 3.82 -15.50
CA GLN A 217 -18.86 4.47 -16.73
C GLN A 217 -18.07 4.04 -17.98
N LYS A 218 -16.99 3.27 -17.81
CA LYS A 218 -16.06 2.89 -18.89
C LYS A 218 -15.75 1.40 -18.85
N LYS A 219 -15.72 0.76 -20.03
CA LYS A 219 -15.31 -0.64 -20.19
C LYS A 219 -13.78 -0.76 -20.05
N HIS A 220 -13.32 -1.65 -19.15
CA HIS A 220 -11.98 -2.21 -18.85
C HIS A 220 -10.65 -1.57 -19.36
N LYS A 221 -10.58 -0.87 -20.50
CA LYS A 221 -9.32 -0.37 -21.09
C LYS A 221 -8.83 0.99 -20.58
N GLU A 222 -9.60 1.70 -19.75
CA GLU A 222 -9.24 3.07 -19.35
C GLU A 222 -8.90 3.24 -17.87
N TYR A 223 -9.03 2.18 -17.06
CA TYR A 223 -8.67 2.17 -15.65
C TYR A 223 -7.29 1.53 -15.44
N LYS A 224 -6.25 2.06 -16.11
CA LYS A 224 -4.88 1.92 -15.58
C LYS A 224 -4.67 3.04 -14.59
N HIS A 225 -5.17 2.85 -13.38
CA HIS A 225 -4.83 3.75 -12.29
C HIS A 225 -3.31 3.70 -12.12
N ILE A 226 -2.66 4.83 -12.41
CA ILE A 226 -1.25 5.09 -12.08
C ILE A 226 -1.20 5.19 -10.55
N LYS A 227 -1.26 4.06 -9.85
CA LYS A 227 -1.12 3.98 -8.39
C LYS A 227 0.35 3.84 -8.00
N GLY A 228 1.15 4.79 -8.48
CA GLY A 228 2.53 4.98 -8.02
C GLY A 228 2.66 6.10 -6.98
N ILE A 229 1.61 6.90 -6.77
CA ILE A 229 1.74 8.16 -5.99
C ILE A 229 1.79 7.87 -4.49
N ASP A 230 1.10 6.85 -3.99
CA ASP A 230 1.06 6.59 -2.55
C ASP A 230 2.23 5.75 -2.04
N ALA A 231 2.93 4.96 -2.86
CA ALA A 231 4.06 4.13 -2.40
C ALA A 231 5.27 4.95 -1.90
N TRP A 232 5.44 6.18 -2.40
CA TRP A 232 6.49 7.11 -1.95
C TRP A 232 6.17 7.79 -0.60
N THR A 233 4.88 7.87 -0.24
CA THR A 233 4.40 8.69 0.88
C THR A 233 3.52 7.94 1.87
N THR A 234 3.39 6.61 1.74
CA THR A 234 2.29 5.89 2.39
C THR A 234 2.39 5.93 3.91
N TYR A 235 1.27 6.37 4.48
CA TYR A 235 1.00 6.43 5.89
C TYR A 235 0.86 5.02 6.45
N TYR A 236 1.80 4.59 7.28
CA TYR A 236 1.60 3.39 8.09
C TYR A 236 1.01 3.81 9.44
N HIS A 237 -0.33 3.78 9.50
CA HIS A 237 -1.09 3.79 10.76
C HIS A 237 -0.79 2.52 11.57
#